data_AF-S4XX72-F1
#
_entry.id   AF-S4XX72-F1
#
_cell.length_a   1.000
_cell.length_b   1.000
_cell.length_c   1.000
_cell.angle_alpha   90.00
_cell.angle_beta   90.00
_cell.angle_gamma   90.00
#
_symmetry.space_group_name_H-M   'P 1'
#
loop_
_entity.id
_entity.type
_entity.pdbx_description
1 polymer ?
#
loop_
_entity_poly.entity_id
_entity_poly.type
_entity_poly.pdbx_seq_one_letter_code
_entity_poly.pdbx_strand_id
1 'polypeptide(L)'
;MLKALLHGKLGRMAVGVDEESDGDTLLEERSTQGTATDGLTELEDPLTSMVFERLEYLPAELAWAILRGASKPLGDGLPMPAIPPVGVPSWSFWPSLRPGDGGRNKVRVEPDVLVSWGDTLLLIEAKHRGFQEPAQWVEQIGAARAVPAHSKKQLWLIAVGGIVMQDGHGNLARVRREVASDVAGVLTIRWEDLRETLYPIEASTRASPQSAILRDMAAALEAWGYRRKTWFSSLPAVTERLEGEGSVSTIQGWRIR
;
A
#
# COMPACT_ATOMS: atom_id res chain seq x y z
N MET A 1 -12.71 -1.57 2.22
CA MET A 1 -13.09 -1.24 3.62
C MET A 1 -13.94 -2.32 4.27
N LEU A 2 -14.74 -3.06 3.50
CA LEU A 2 -15.64 -4.06 4.09
C LEU A 2 -14.84 -5.11 4.86
N LYS A 3 -13.67 -5.52 4.34
CA LYS A 3 -12.81 -6.47 5.04
C LYS A 3 -12.27 -5.91 6.36
N ALA A 4 -11.84 -4.64 6.40
CA ALA A 4 -11.43 -4.00 7.65
C ALA A 4 -12.57 -3.96 8.69
N LEU A 5 -13.80 -3.70 8.27
CA LEU A 5 -14.99 -3.74 9.15
C LEU A 5 -15.20 -5.15 9.70
N LEU A 6 -15.26 -6.16 8.82
CA LEU A 6 -15.53 -7.55 9.19
C LEU A 6 -14.47 -8.14 10.12
N HIS A 7 -13.22 -7.68 10.01
CA HIS A 7 -12.12 -8.10 10.88
C HIS A 7 -11.96 -7.23 12.14
N GLY A 8 -12.92 -6.33 12.42
CA GLY A 8 -12.89 -5.48 13.62
C GLY A 8 -11.79 -4.42 13.62
N LYS A 9 -11.14 -4.17 12.48
CA LYS A 9 -10.02 -3.23 12.35
C LYS A 9 -10.43 -1.76 12.42
N LEU A 10 -11.74 -1.49 12.36
CA LEU A 10 -12.33 -0.16 12.49
C LEU A 10 -12.94 0.11 13.88
N GLY A 11 -13.00 -0.90 14.75
CA GLY A 11 -13.69 -0.83 16.05
C GLY A 11 -13.07 0.15 17.06
N ARG A 12 -11.84 0.63 16.83
CA ARG A 12 -11.19 1.63 17.69
C ARG A 12 -11.72 3.05 17.52
N MET A 13 -12.63 3.28 16.56
CA MET A 13 -13.24 4.60 16.36
C MET A 13 -14.51 4.83 17.19
N ALA A 14 -15.07 3.80 17.83
CA ALA A 14 -16.43 3.84 18.40
C ALA A 14 -16.50 3.75 19.93
N VAL A 15 -15.40 3.95 20.67
CA VAL A 15 -15.45 4.05 22.14
C VAL A 15 -15.26 5.50 22.55
N GLY A 16 -16.34 6.23 22.37
CA GLY A 16 -16.69 7.47 23.04
C GLY A 16 -18.20 7.43 23.25
N VAL A 17 -18.68 6.35 23.87
CA VAL A 17 -20.05 6.25 24.37
C VAL A 17 -19.88 6.11 25.88
N ASP A 18 -20.44 7.11 26.56
CA ASP A 18 -20.33 7.36 27.98
C ASP A 18 -20.57 6.09 28.80
N GLU A 19 -19.53 5.61 29.50
CA GLU A 19 -19.77 4.87 30.73
C GLU A 19 -20.26 5.91 31.74
N GLU A 20 -21.56 5.84 32.08
CA GLU A 20 -22.16 6.59 33.19
C GLU A 20 -21.29 6.44 34.44
N SER A 21 -20.54 7.49 34.74
CA SER A 21 -19.89 7.70 36.03
C SER A 21 -20.54 8.92 36.67
N ASP A 22 -21.46 8.66 37.60
CA ASP A 22 -21.87 9.64 38.59
C ASP A 22 -20.64 10.26 39.26
N GLY A 23 -20.40 11.55 39.01
CA GLY A 23 -19.24 12.23 39.56
C GLY A 23 -19.02 13.61 38.94
N ASP A 24 -19.71 14.59 39.51
CA ASP A 24 -19.54 16.03 39.33
C ASP A 24 -18.05 16.45 39.20
N THR A 25 -17.60 16.80 37.98
CA THR A 25 -16.39 17.61 37.80
C THR A 25 -16.44 18.44 36.52
N LEU A 26 -16.55 19.74 36.74
CA LEU A 26 -16.31 20.92 35.90
C LEU A 26 -15.66 20.71 34.51
N LEU A 27 -16.45 21.12 33.52
CA LEU A 27 -16.18 21.51 32.13
C LEU A 27 -14.75 22.00 31.83
N GLU A 28 -14.02 21.25 30.99
CA GLU A 28 -13.15 21.84 29.95
C GLU A 28 -13.67 21.40 28.58
N GLU A 29 -14.34 22.32 27.88
CA GLU A 29 -14.75 22.17 26.49
C GLU A 29 -13.50 22.09 25.60
N ARG A 30 -12.98 20.87 25.37
CA ARG A 30 -12.12 20.63 24.23
C ARG A 30 -12.98 20.64 22.98
N SER A 31 -12.77 21.64 22.14
CA SER A 31 -13.33 21.76 20.79
C SER A 31 -13.06 20.49 19.98
N THR A 32 -14.03 19.58 19.94
CA THR A 32 -14.05 18.41 19.05
C THR A 32 -14.45 18.85 17.65
N GLN A 33 -13.53 19.56 17.01
CA GLN A 33 -13.61 19.92 15.60
C GLN A 33 -12.70 19.01 14.77
N GLY A 34 -12.69 17.72 15.11
CA GLY A 34 -12.11 16.66 14.27
C GLY A 34 -13.24 16.06 13.47
N THR A 35 -13.17 16.14 12.14
CA THR A 35 -14.11 15.42 11.29
C THR A 35 -13.88 13.92 11.48
N ALA A 36 -14.92 13.07 11.39
CA ALA A 36 -14.76 11.61 11.53
C ALA A 36 -13.72 11.01 10.57
N THR A 37 -13.38 11.75 9.50
CA THR A 37 -12.31 11.46 8.54
C THR A 37 -10.89 11.64 9.11
N ASP A 38 -10.64 12.58 10.03
CA ASP A 38 -9.30 12.85 10.56
C ASP A 38 -8.77 11.66 11.38
N GLY A 39 -9.65 10.94 12.08
CA GLY A 39 -9.27 9.72 12.82
C GLY A 39 -9.05 8.51 11.91
N LEU A 40 -9.76 8.42 10.78
CA LEU A 40 -9.63 7.33 9.82
C LEU A 40 -8.29 7.35 9.10
N THR A 41 -7.84 8.54 8.70
CA THR A 41 -6.59 8.72 7.93
C THR A 41 -5.34 8.44 8.74
N GLU A 42 -5.46 8.29 10.07
CA GLU A 42 -4.35 7.82 10.91
C GLU A 42 -4.18 6.30 10.88
N LEU A 43 -5.19 5.58 10.41
CA LEU A 43 -5.26 4.12 10.48
C LEU A 43 -4.72 3.45 9.21
N GLU A 44 -3.96 2.39 9.40
CA GLU A 44 -3.34 1.59 8.35
C GLU A 44 -4.32 0.58 7.74
N ASP A 45 -5.00 -0.21 8.57
CA ASP A 45 -5.88 -1.28 8.12
C ASP A 45 -6.99 -0.82 7.15
N PRO A 46 -7.65 0.35 7.37
CA PRO A 46 -8.65 0.84 6.44
C PRO A 46 -8.05 1.20 5.08
N LEU A 47 -6.85 1.81 5.04
CA LEU A 47 -6.15 2.09 3.78
C LEU A 47 -5.82 0.79 3.05
N THR A 48 -5.24 -0.19 3.75
CA THR A 48 -4.95 -1.53 3.21
C THR A 48 -6.20 -2.13 2.56
N SER A 49 -7.34 -2.13 3.25
CA SER A 49 -8.60 -2.65 2.71
C SER A 49 -9.25 -1.74 1.66
N MET A 50 -8.99 -0.44 1.63
CA MET A 50 -9.46 0.42 0.54
C MET A 50 -8.69 0.21 -0.76
N VAL A 51 -7.43 -0.22 -0.66
CA VAL A 51 -6.55 -0.41 -1.81
C VAL A 51 -6.53 -1.87 -2.27
N PHE A 52 -6.16 -2.81 -1.40
CA PHE A 52 -5.92 -4.20 -1.79
C PHE A 52 -7.21 -5.01 -1.98
N GLU A 53 -8.29 -4.69 -1.26
CA GLU A 53 -9.62 -5.27 -1.55
C GLU A 53 -10.12 -4.88 -2.94
N ARG A 54 -9.74 -3.70 -3.44
CA ARG A 54 -10.15 -3.25 -4.78
C ARG A 54 -9.40 -4.01 -5.87
N LEU A 55 -8.16 -4.42 -5.62
CA LEU A 55 -7.41 -5.29 -6.53
C LEU A 55 -8.10 -6.64 -6.73
N GLU A 56 -8.77 -7.19 -5.69
CA GLU A 56 -9.55 -8.44 -5.79
C GLU A 56 -10.70 -8.32 -6.80
N TYR A 57 -11.25 -7.12 -7.02
CA TYR A 57 -12.37 -6.88 -7.93
C TYR A 57 -11.95 -6.55 -9.37
N LEU A 58 -10.65 -6.38 -9.63
CA LEU A 58 -10.13 -6.11 -10.97
C LEU A 58 -9.89 -7.42 -11.74
N PRO A 59 -9.86 -7.37 -13.09
CA PRO A 59 -9.27 -8.46 -13.88
C PRO A 59 -7.87 -8.79 -13.35
N ALA A 60 -7.58 -10.08 -13.22
CA ALA A 60 -6.39 -10.55 -12.52
C ALA A 60 -5.10 -9.96 -13.13
N GLU A 61 -5.02 -9.91 -14.46
CA GLU A 61 -3.92 -9.33 -15.22
C GLU A 61 -3.72 -7.85 -14.89
N LEU A 62 -4.81 -7.11 -14.69
CA LEU A 62 -4.76 -5.70 -14.32
C LEU A 62 -4.29 -5.52 -12.87
N ALA A 63 -4.79 -6.34 -11.94
CA ALA A 63 -4.33 -6.33 -10.55
C ALA A 63 -2.83 -6.64 -10.46
N TRP A 64 -2.35 -7.64 -11.22
CA TRP A 64 -0.94 -7.99 -11.31
C TRP A 64 -0.10 -6.85 -11.91
N ALA A 65 -0.57 -6.22 -12.99
CA ALA A 65 0.11 -5.10 -13.62
C ALA A 65 0.26 -3.90 -12.66
N ILE A 66 -0.77 -3.61 -11.86
CA ILE A 66 -0.72 -2.56 -10.84
C ILE A 66 0.31 -2.89 -9.76
N LEU A 67 0.24 -4.10 -9.16
CA LEU A 67 1.19 -4.54 -8.14
C LEU A 67 2.62 -4.48 -8.65
N ARG A 68 2.85 -5.05 -9.85
CA ARG A 68 4.17 -5.06 -10.48
C ARG A 68 4.68 -3.65 -10.78
N GLY A 69 3.84 -2.79 -11.37
CA GLY A 69 4.21 -1.42 -11.75
C GLY A 69 4.58 -0.55 -10.55
N ALA A 70 3.93 -0.77 -9.42
CA ALA A 70 4.23 -0.06 -8.18
C ALA A 70 5.40 -0.65 -7.40
N SER A 71 5.75 -1.92 -7.65
CA SER A 71 6.76 -2.65 -6.89
C SER A 71 8.19 -2.39 -7.37
N LYS A 72 9.12 -2.39 -6.42
CA LYS A 72 10.58 -2.38 -6.64
C LYS A 72 11.24 -3.46 -5.80
N PRO A 73 12.28 -4.15 -6.30
CA PRO A 73 13.06 -5.05 -5.45
C PRO A 73 13.65 -4.31 -4.25
N LEU A 74 13.64 -4.96 -3.08
CA LEU A 74 14.46 -4.50 -1.97
C LEU A 74 15.92 -4.88 -2.25
N GLY A 75 16.83 -3.91 -2.21
CA GLY A 75 18.26 -4.13 -2.47
C GLY A 75 18.53 -4.65 -3.89
N ASP A 76 19.33 -5.70 -3.99
CA ASP A 76 19.69 -6.41 -5.23
C ASP A 76 18.75 -7.60 -5.53
N GLY A 77 17.53 -7.59 -4.98
CA GLY A 77 16.53 -8.63 -5.18
C GLY A 77 15.99 -8.72 -6.62
N LEU A 78 15.22 -9.78 -6.87
CA LEU A 78 14.53 -9.97 -8.14
C LEU A 78 13.31 -9.06 -8.28
N PRO A 79 13.02 -8.52 -9.47
CA PRO A 79 11.77 -7.83 -9.75
C PRO A 79 10.60 -8.81 -9.80
N MET A 80 9.39 -8.29 -9.55
CA MET A 80 8.17 -9.07 -9.69
C MET A 80 8.04 -9.63 -11.13
N PRO A 81 7.67 -10.92 -11.29
CA PRO A 81 7.57 -11.55 -12.60
C PRO A 81 6.67 -10.77 -13.57
N ALA A 82 7.07 -10.70 -14.83
CA ALA A 82 6.33 -9.93 -15.84
C ALA A 82 4.94 -10.50 -16.14
N ILE A 83 4.81 -11.82 -16.07
CA ILE A 83 3.59 -12.55 -16.40
C ILE A 83 2.92 -12.99 -15.08
N PRO A 84 1.60 -12.78 -14.91
CA PRO A 84 0.88 -13.28 -13.74
C PRO A 84 0.88 -14.81 -13.69
N PRO A 85 0.79 -15.42 -12.50
CA PRO A 85 0.60 -16.86 -12.35
C PRO A 85 -0.67 -17.33 -13.05
N VAL A 86 -0.69 -18.59 -13.48
CA VAL A 86 -1.91 -19.18 -14.07
C VAL A 86 -2.92 -19.50 -12.97
N GLY A 87 -4.20 -19.20 -13.24
CA GLY A 87 -5.32 -19.51 -12.37
C GLY A 87 -6.00 -18.28 -11.79
N VAL A 88 -6.90 -18.50 -10.83
CA VAL A 88 -7.66 -17.43 -10.16
C VAL A 88 -6.99 -17.12 -8.81
N PRO A 89 -6.68 -15.85 -8.51
CA PRO A 89 -6.13 -15.49 -7.20
C PRO A 89 -7.17 -15.64 -6.10
N SER A 90 -6.74 -16.17 -4.95
CA SER A 90 -7.52 -16.18 -3.71
C SER A 90 -6.90 -15.19 -2.73
N TRP A 91 -7.67 -14.16 -2.36
CA TRP A 91 -7.25 -13.08 -1.47
C TRP A 91 -7.76 -13.34 -0.05
N SER A 92 -6.88 -13.22 0.93
CA SER A 92 -7.19 -13.32 2.35
C SER A 92 -6.67 -12.08 3.07
N PHE A 93 -7.54 -11.39 3.78
CA PHE A 93 -7.21 -10.18 4.54
C PHE A 93 -7.09 -10.55 6.02
N TRP A 94 -5.99 -10.18 6.66
CA TRP A 94 -5.70 -10.53 8.06
C TRP A 94 -5.97 -12.00 8.41
N PRO A 95 -5.45 -12.98 7.62
CA PRO A 95 -5.64 -14.39 7.97
C PRO A 95 -4.95 -14.68 9.30
N SER A 96 -5.66 -15.33 10.22
CA SER A 96 -5.09 -15.81 11.47
C SER A 96 -4.29 -17.09 11.22
N LEU A 97 -2.99 -16.97 11.00
CA LEU A 97 -2.09 -18.09 10.81
C LEU A 97 -1.57 -18.62 12.15
N ARG A 98 -1.30 -19.93 12.20
CA ARG A 98 -0.60 -20.52 13.33
C ARG A 98 0.86 -20.06 13.30
N PRO A 99 1.44 -19.64 14.44
CA PRO A 99 2.85 -19.33 14.49
C PRO A 99 3.70 -20.54 14.12
N GLY A 100 4.80 -20.32 13.41
CA GLY A 100 5.82 -21.34 13.21
C GLY A 100 6.62 -21.60 14.50
N ASP A 101 7.31 -22.74 14.55
CA ASP A 101 8.23 -23.05 15.63
C ASP A 101 9.30 -21.95 15.73
N GLY A 102 9.35 -21.25 16.86
CA GLY A 102 10.31 -20.16 17.10
C GLY A 102 9.80 -18.72 16.93
N GLY A 103 8.57 -18.50 16.46
CA GLY A 103 8.01 -17.13 16.35
C GLY A 103 7.84 -16.42 17.72
N ARG A 104 7.96 -15.08 17.76
CA ARG A 104 7.74 -14.30 19.00
C ARG A 104 6.30 -14.39 19.47
N ASN A 105 5.34 -14.25 18.55
CA ASN A 105 3.93 -14.43 18.87
C ASN A 105 3.61 -15.94 18.98
N LYS A 106 3.16 -16.38 20.16
CA LYS A 106 2.80 -17.79 20.41
C LYS A 106 1.33 -18.11 20.15
N VAL A 107 0.51 -17.10 19.85
CA VAL A 107 -0.94 -17.24 19.70
C VAL A 107 -1.33 -17.26 18.23
N ARG A 108 -1.01 -16.21 17.47
CA ARG A 108 -1.31 -16.12 16.03
C ARG A 108 -0.37 -15.16 15.32
N VAL A 109 -0.14 -15.41 14.04
CA VAL A 109 0.58 -14.50 13.14
C VAL A 109 -0.40 -14.04 12.06
N GLU A 110 -0.48 -12.74 11.83
CA GLU A 110 -1.50 -12.11 11.00
C GLU A 110 -0.81 -11.17 10.00
N PRO A 111 -0.53 -11.61 8.76
CA PRO A 111 -0.14 -10.69 7.68
C PRO A 111 -1.34 -9.87 7.25
N ASP A 112 -1.13 -8.69 6.68
CA ASP A 112 -2.23 -7.83 6.24
C ASP A 112 -3.02 -8.42 5.08
N VAL A 113 -2.32 -8.91 4.04
CA VAL A 113 -2.94 -9.58 2.91
C VAL A 113 -2.10 -10.77 2.48
N LEU A 114 -2.77 -11.90 2.23
CA LEU A 114 -2.17 -13.09 1.64
C LEU A 114 -2.92 -13.44 0.35
N VAL A 115 -2.19 -13.58 -0.76
CA VAL A 115 -2.77 -13.91 -2.06
C VAL A 115 -2.17 -15.22 -2.56
N SER A 116 -2.98 -16.27 -2.61
CA SER A 116 -2.58 -17.53 -3.23
C SER A 116 -3.04 -17.55 -4.68
N TRP A 117 -2.09 -17.65 -5.63
CA TRP A 117 -2.38 -17.58 -7.05
C TRP A 117 -1.52 -18.59 -7.82
N GLY A 118 -2.13 -19.69 -8.27
CA GLY A 118 -1.39 -20.74 -8.98
C GLY A 118 -0.28 -21.33 -8.11
N ASP A 119 0.96 -21.31 -8.60
CA ASP A 119 2.17 -21.72 -7.88
C ASP A 119 2.77 -20.59 -7.01
N THR A 120 2.18 -19.40 -7.01
CA THR A 120 2.70 -18.21 -6.34
C THR A 120 1.90 -17.87 -5.09
N LEU A 121 2.59 -17.36 -4.08
CA LEU A 121 2.02 -16.81 -2.86
C LEU A 121 2.55 -15.39 -2.65
N LEU A 122 1.68 -14.39 -2.63
CA LEU A 122 2.05 -13.02 -2.25
C LEU A 122 1.71 -12.82 -0.78
N LEU A 123 2.71 -12.48 0.03
CA LEU A 123 2.54 -12.05 1.41
C LEU A 123 2.77 -10.55 1.45
N ILE A 124 1.73 -9.79 1.78
CA ILE A 124 1.76 -8.33 1.76
C ILE A 124 1.62 -7.84 3.20
N GLU A 125 2.57 -6.99 3.61
CA GLU A 125 2.58 -6.30 4.90
C GLU A 125 2.64 -4.80 4.65
N ALA A 126 1.64 -4.08 5.13
CA ALA A 126 1.46 -2.67 4.91
C ALA A 126 1.84 -1.86 6.15
N LYS A 127 2.39 -0.67 5.92
CA LYS A 127 2.68 0.34 6.93
C LYS A 127 2.24 1.71 6.42
N HIS A 128 1.21 2.31 7.00
CA HIS A 128 0.84 3.71 6.67
C HIS A 128 1.80 4.68 7.38
N ARG A 129 2.08 4.39 8.66
CA ARG A 129 2.96 5.16 9.55
C ARG A 129 3.92 4.24 10.27
N GLY A 130 5.09 4.77 10.63
CA GLY A 130 6.15 3.99 11.25
C GLY A 130 6.97 3.18 10.26
N PHE A 131 7.76 2.25 10.79
CA PHE A 131 8.75 1.50 10.03
C PHE A 131 8.41 0.02 9.96
N GLN A 132 8.82 -0.61 8.86
CA GLN A 132 8.75 -2.04 8.69
C GLN A 132 9.68 -2.77 9.67
N GLU A 133 9.23 -3.91 10.21
CA GLU A 133 10.02 -4.74 11.13
C GLU A 133 10.39 -6.09 10.48
N PRO A 134 11.67 -6.36 10.16
CA PRO A 134 12.05 -7.62 9.51
C PRO A 134 11.74 -8.88 10.32
N ALA A 135 11.72 -8.77 11.65
CA ALA A 135 11.35 -9.88 12.52
C ALA A 135 9.88 -10.29 12.31
N GLN A 136 9.00 -9.32 12.06
CA GLN A 136 7.60 -9.59 11.72
C GLN A 136 7.50 -10.33 10.38
N TRP A 137 8.28 -9.90 9.38
CA TRP A 137 8.31 -10.56 8.08
C TRP A 137 8.75 -12.02 8.18
N VAL A 138 9.83 -12.31 8.92
CA VAL A 138 10.31 -13.69 9.13
C VAL A 138 9.24 -14.56 9.76
N GLU A 139 8.54 -14.06 10.80
CA GLU A 139 7.45 -14.79 11.45
C GLU A 139 6.29 -15.08 10.50
N GLN A 140 5.88 -14.08 9.71
CA GLN A 140 4.80 -14.21 8.74
C GLN A 140 5.16 -15.20 7.63
N ILE A 141 6.39 -15.18 7.14
CA ILE A 141 6.90 -16.12 6.15
C ILE A 141 6.88 -17.55 6.72
N GLY A 142 7.41 -17.75 7.93
CA GLY A 142 7.40 -19.05 8.60
C GLY A 142 5.98 -19.58 8.83
N ALA A 143 5.07 -18.73 9.32
CA ALA A 143 3.67 -19.09 9.52
C ALA A 143 2.95 -19.43 8.20
N ALA A 144 3.21 -18.66 7.14
CA ALA A 144 2.66 -18.94 5.82
C ALA A 144 3.17 -20.27 5.25
N ARG A 145 4.47 -20.59 5.44
CA ARG A 145 5.10 -21.84 4.99
C ARG A 145 4.63 -23.07 5.73
N ALA A 146 4.29 -22.93 7.02
CA ALA A 146 3.73 -24.01 7.83
C ALA A 146 2.34 -24.48 7.34
N VAL A 147 1.64 -23.67 6.54
CA VAL A 147 0.38 -24.09 5.91
C VAL A 147 0.69 -25.08 4.77
N PRO A 148 0.19 -26.33 4.81
CA PRO A 148 0.53 -27.36 3.82
C PRO A 148 0.28 -26.93 2.37
N ALA A 149 -0.82 -26.21 2.11
CA ALA A 149 -1.18 -25.72 0.78
C ALA A 149 -0.22 -24.64 0.23
N HIS A 150 0.58 -24.01 1.09
CA HIS A 150 1.50 -22.93 0.75
C HIS A 150 2.96 -23.40 0.71
N SER A 151 3.27 -24.51 1.40
CA SER A 151 4.63 -25.03 1.59
C SER A 151 5.49 -25.07 0.32
N LYS A 152 4.92 -25.41 -0.84
CA LYS A 152 5.63 -25.54 -2.13
C LYS A 152 5.51 -24.34 -3.08
N LYS A 153 4.74 -23.30 -2.72
CA LYS A 153 4.52 -22.14 -3.61
C LYS A 153 5.74 -21.22 -3.66
N GLN A 154 5.95 -20.49 -4.74
CA GLN A 154 6.91 -19.39 -4.79
C GLN A 154 6.36 -18.21 -3.97
N LEU A 155 6.97 -17.93 -2.82
CA LEU A 155 6.52 -16.88 -1.91
C LEU A 155 7.23 -15.57 -2.22
N TRP A 156 6.47 -14.51 -2.47
CA TRP A 156 6.98 -13.15 -2.60
C TRP A 156 6.47 -12.33 -1.42
N LEU A 157 7.39 -11.69 -0.70
CA LEU A 157 7.05 -10.71 0.31
C LEU A 157 6.93 -9.34 -0.37
N ILE A 158 5.86 -8.60 -0.10
CA ILE A 158 5.67 -7.22 -0.55
C ILE A 158 5.47 -6.34 0.68
N ALA A 159 6.49 -5.57 1.03
CA ALA A 159 6.40 -4.55 2.07
C ALA A 159 5.85 -3.25 1.46
N VAL A 160 4.75 -2.74 2.00
CA VAL A 160 4.05 -1.56 1.46
C VAL A 160 4.18 -0.41 2.46
N GLY A 161 4.82 0.70 2.09
CA GLY A 161 5.07 1.82 3.00
C GLY A 161 6.02 1.49 4.16
N GLY A 162 6.42 2.51 4.91
CA GLY A 162 7.29 2.37 6.09
C GLY A 162 8.71 1.85 5.82
N ILE A 163 9.21 1.99 4.59
CA ILE A 163 10.54 1.49 4.21
C ILE A 163 11.55 2.63 4.21
N VAL A 164 12.53 2.54 5.11
CA VAL A 164 13.72 3.40 5.10
C VAL A 164 14.77 2.75 4.21
N MET A 165 15.09 3.39 3.09
CA MET A 165 16.01 2.83 2.09
C MET A 165 17.43 2.59 2.65
N GLN A 166 17.88 3.39 3.62
CA GLN A 166 19.19 3.20 4.27
C GLN A 166 19.27 1.90 5.09
N ASP A 167 18.17 1.45 5.67
CA ASP A 167 18.11 0.21 6.46
C ASP A 167 17.71 -1.02 5.63
N GLY A 168 17.32 -0.81 4.37
CA GLY A 168 16.83 -1.84 3.47
C GLY A 168 17.80 -3.00 3.25
N HIS A 169 19.11 -2.72 3.23
CA HIS A 169 20.15 -3.76 3.09
C HIS A 169 20.24 -4.66 4.33
N GLY A 170 20.17 -4.08 5.54
CA GLY A 170 20.18 -4.86 6.79
C GLY A 170 18.94 -5.73 6.93
N ASN A 171 17.78 -5.17 6.58
CA ASN A 171 16.49 -5.86 6.59
C ASN A 171 16.48 -7.05 5.63
N LEU A 172 16.92 -6.83 4.39
CA LEU A 172 17.03 -7.90 3.38
C LEU A 172 18.04 -8.97 3.80
N ALA A 173 19.20 -8.59 4.33
CA ALA A 173 20.21 -9.55 4.79
C ALA A 173 19.69 -10.42 5.93
N ARG A 174 18.85 -9.87 6.81
CA ARG A 174 18.20 -10.63 7.89
C ARG A 174 17.17 -11.62 7.34
N VAL A 175 16.26 -11.18 6.48
CA VAL A 175 15.28 -12.07 5.82
C VAL A 175 15.99 -13.18 5.06
N ARG A 176 16.99 -12.84 4.24
CA ARG A 176 17.79 -13.84 3.50
C ARG A 176 18.54 -14.80 4.41
N ARG A 177 18.90 -14.42 5.62
CA ARG A 177 19.57 -15.31 6.57
C ARG A 177 18.60 -16.27 7.24
N GLU A 178 17.44 -15.78 7.62
CA GLU A 178 16.47 -16.52 8.43
C GLU A 178 15.49 -17.35 7.58
N VAL A 179 15.20 -16.93 6.34
CA VAL A 179 14.20 -17.57 5.46
C VAL A 179 14.66 -17.66 3.99
N ALA A 180 15.98 -17.72 3.76
CA ALA A 180 16.68 -17.67 2.47
C ALA A 180 15.93 -18.28 1.27
N SER A 181 15.73 -19.61 1.31
CA SER A 181 15.13 -20.41 0.23
C SER A 181 13.61 -20.37 0.23
N ASP A 182 13.01 -19.83 1.28
CA ASP A 182 11.57 -19.84 1.49
C ASP A 182 10.90 -18.60 0.87
N VAL A 183 11.68 -17.70 0.27
CA VAL A 183 11.18 -16.49 -0.40
C VAL A 183 11.84 -16.35 -1.78
N ALA A 184 11.01 -16.24 -2.83
CA ALA A 184 11.45 -15.97 -4.20
C ALA A 184 11.98 -14.52 -4.35
N GLY A 185 11.39 -13.57 -3.64
CA GLY A 185 11.88 -12.20 -3.58
C GLY A 185 11.18 -11.33 -2.53
N VAL A 186 11.87 -10.27 -2.10
CA VAL A 186 11.32 -9.22 -1.25
C VAL A 186 11.16 -7.96 -2.10
N LEU A 187 9.92 -7.52 -2.22
CA LEU A 187 9.51 -6.35 -2.97
C LEU A 187 9.06 -5.26 -2.01
N THR A 188 9.11 -4.03 -2.53
CA THR A 188 8.73 -2.82 -1.84
C THR A 188 7.73 -2.06 -2.68
N ILE A 189 6.69 -1.52 -2.07
CA ILE A 189 5.77 -0.58 -2.70
C ILE A 189 5.73 0.66 -1.82
N ARG A 190 5.94 1.84 -2.39
CA ARG A 190 5.54 3.09 -1.72
C ARG A 190 4.09 3.38 -2.08
N TRP A 191 3.32 3.89 -1.12
CA TRP A 191 1.93 4.29 -1.40
C TRP A 191 1.85 5.32 -2.54
N GLU A 192 2.85 6.20 -2.65
CA GLU A 192 2.99 7.14 -3.76
C GLU A 192 3.29 6.44 -5.08
N ASP A 193 4.14 5.41 -5.10
CA ASP A 193 4.43 4.65 -6.33
C ASP A 193 3.17 3.91 -6.83
N LEU A 194 2.32 3.46 -5.91
CA LEU A 194 1.02 2.90 -6.26
C LEU A 194 0.09 3.95 -6.87
N ARG A 195 0.01 5.14 -6.27
CA ARG A 195 -0.78 6.25 -6.84
C ARG A 195 -0.28 6.65 -8.23
N GLU A 196 1.04 6.75 -8.40
CA GLU A 196 1.68 7.10 -9.68
C GLU A 196 1.40 6.03 -10.75
N THR A 197 1.40 4.75 -10.37
CA THR A 197 1.06 3.63 -11.26
C THR A 197 -0.40 3.69 -11.72
N LEU A 198 -1.32 4.14 -10.87
CA LEU A 198 -2.74 4.22 -11.21
C LEU A 198 -3.05 5.30 -12.26
N TYR A 199 -2.34 6.43 -12.31
CA TYR A 199 -2.66 7.53 -13.24
C TYR A 199 -2.79 7.13 -14.72
N PRO A 200 -1.76 6.52 -15.36
CA PRO A 200 -1.86 6.13 -16.76
C PRO A 200 -2.91 5.05 -16.98
N ILE A 201 -3.16 4.20 -15.98
CA ILE A 201 -4.18 3.15 -16.04
C ILE A 201 -5.57 3.81 -16.04
N GLU A 202 -5.87 4.68 -15.07
CA GLU A 202 -7.13 5.41 -14.99
C GLU A 202 -7.43 6.19 -16.28
N ALA A 203 -6.41 6.82 -16.88
CA ALA A 203 -6.55 7.54 -18.14
C ALA A 203 -6.91 6.62 -19.31
N SER A 204 -6.27 5.46 -19.41
CA SER A 204 -6.51 4.49 -20.49
C SER A 204 -7.80 3.68 -20.29
N THR A 205 -8.28 3.53 -19.06
CA THR A 205 -9.48 2.73 -18.73
C THR A 205 -10.72 3.59 -18.45
N ARG A 206 -10.71 4.89 -18.76
CA ARG A 206 -11.80 5.82 -18.37
C ARG A 206 -13.20 5.38 -18.83
N ALA A 207 -13.30 4.73 -19.98
CA ALA A 207 -14.56 4.23 -20.53
C ALA A 207 -14.91 2.79 -20.09
N SER A 208 -14.07 2.15 -19.27
CA SER A 208 -14.25 0.76 -18.87
C SER A 208 -15.01 0.64 -17.53
N PRO A 209 -15.66 -0.52 -17.27
CA PRO A 209 -16.30 -0.79 -15.99
C PRO A 209 -15.35 -0.70 -14.78
N GLN A 210 -14.06 -0.97 -14.99
CA GLN A 210 -13.03 -0.94 -13.95
C GLN A 210 -12.70 0.50 -13.49
N SER A 211 -13.08 1.52 -14.26
CA SER A 211 -12.80 2.92 -13.94
C SER A 211 -13.34 3.38 -12.58
N ALA A 212 -14.46 2.81 -12.11
CA ALA A 212 -14.99 3.11 -10.78
C ALA A 212 -14.07 2.59 -9.68
N ILE A 213 -13.65 1.33 -9.79
CA ILE A 213 -12.75 0.67 -8.82
C ILE A 213 -11.41 1.41 -8.75
N LEU A 214 -10.84 1.78 -9.90
CA LEU A 214 -9.56 2.49 -9.96
C LEU A 214 -9.65 3.90 -9.35
N ARG A 215 -10.75 4.62 -9.59
CA ARG A 215 -11.00 5.93 -8.97
C ARG A 215 -11.20 5.82 -7.46
N ASP A 216 -11.85 4.77 -6.98
CA ASP A 216 -12.00 4.52 -5.54
C ASP A 216 -10.64 4.28 -4.87
N MET A 217 -9.77 3.49 -5.50
CA MET A 217 -8.39 3.29 -5.03
C MET A 217 -7.61 4.60 -5.00
N ALA A 218 -7.69 5.40 -6.06
CA ALA A 218 -7.03 6.69 -6.15
C ALA A 218 -7.54 7.66 -5.07
N ALA A 219 -8.85 7.75 -4.88
CA ALA A 219 -9.47 8.60 -3.86
C ALA A 219 -9.05 8.19 -2.45
N ALA A 220 -8.96 6.88 -2.17
CA ALA A 220 -8.46 6.38 -0.89
C ALA A 220 -7.01 6.79 -0.63
N LEU A 221 -6.11 6.61 -1.61
CA LEU A 221 -4.72 7.03 -1.50
C LEU A 221 -4.62 8.55 -1.26
N GLU A 222 -5.40 9.35 -1.98
CA GLU A 222 -5.40 10.81 -1.85
C GLU A 222 -5.96 11.29 -0.50
N ALA A 223 -6.94 10.59 0.06
CA ALA A 223 -7.48 10.83 1.40
C ALA A 223 -6.42 10.60 2.49
N TRP A 224 -5.54 9.61 2.32
CA TRP A 224 -4.39 9.37 3.19
C TRP A 224 -3.15 10.24 2.86
N GLY A 225 -3.31 11.23 1.98
CA GLY A 225 -2.25 12.18 1.63
C GLY A 225 -1.33 11.75 0.49
N TYR A 226 -1.52 10.56 -0.09
CA TYR A 226 -0.73 10.05 -1.21
C TYR A 226 -1.28 10.58 -2.54
N ARG A 227 -0.92 11.83 -2.86
CA ARG A 227 -1.42 12.56 -4.04
C ARG A 227 -0.39 12.60 -5.16
N ARG A 228 -0.83 12.93 -6.38
CA ARG A 228 0.09 13.21 -7.50
C ARG A 228 1.08 14.27 -7.07
N LYS A 229 2.35 14.03 -7.39
CA LYS A 229 3.31 15.13 -7.39
C LYS A 229 3.22 15.84 -8.72
N THR A 230 2.63 17.03 -8.72
CA THR A 230 2.67 17.94 -9.85
C THR A 230 3.88 18.85 -9.65
N TRP A 231 4.80 18.87 -10.62
CA TRP A 231 5.92 19.80 -10.55
C TRP A 231 5.40 21.23 -10.63
N PHE A 232 5.95 22.12 -9.82
CA PHE A 232 5.55 23.53 -9.85
C PHE A 232 5.71 24.15 -11.25
N SER A 233 6.74 23.73 -11.99
CA SER A 233 6.99 24.13 -13.38
C SER A 233 5.95 23.64 -14.38
N SER A 234 5.14 22.64 -14.04
CA SER A 234 4.05 22.15 -14.89
C SER A 234 2.70 22.82 -14.61
N LEU A 235 2.66 23.80 -13.69
CA LEU A 235 1.44 24.57 -13.44
C LEU A 235 1.22 25.56 -14.59
N PRO A 236 0.00 25.67 -15.15
CA PRO A 236 -0.28 26.49 -16.34
C PRO A 236 0.24 27.94 -16.23
N ALA A 237 0.06 28.57 -15.06
CA ALA A 237 0.49 29.94 -14.81
C ALA A 237 2.02 30.14 -14.80
N VAL A 238 2.79 29.06 -14.56
CA VAL A 238 4.26 29.07 -14.58
C VAL A 238 4.76 28.75 -15.98
N THR A 239 4.15 27.78 -16.66
CA THR A 239 4.46 27.43 -18.05
C THR A 239 4.26 28.63 -18.98
N GLU A 240 3.12 29.35 -18.86
CA GLU A 240 2.82 30.53 -19.67
C GLU A 240 3.83 31.68 -19.46
N ARG A 241 4.36 31.85 -18.24
CA ARG A 241 5.40 32.86 -17.95
C ARG A 241 6.76 32.47 -18.54
N LEU A 242 7.16 31.22 -18.42
CA LEU A 242 8.44 30.73 -18.97
C LEU A 242 8.42 30.74 -20.51
N GLU A 243 7.29 30.43 -21.14
CA GLU A 243 7.11 30.54 -22.60
C GLU A 243 7.01 32.01 -23.06
N GLY A 244 6.43 32.89 -22.25
CA GLY A 244 6.37 34.33 -22.48
C GLY A 244 7.75 35.01 -22.46
N GLU A 245 8.66 34.59 -21.57
CA GLU A 245 10.03 35.12 -21.48
C GLU A 245 10.92 34.70 -22.66
N GLY A 246 10.67 33.54 -23.27
CA GLY A 246 11.33 33.13 -24.52
C GLY A 246 10.92 33.97 -25.75
N SER A 247 9.69 34.51 -25.74
CA SER A 247 9.11 35.28 -26.84
C SER A 247 9.63 36.74 -26.91
N VAL A 248 10.21 37.26 -25.82
CA VAL A 248 10.78 38.62 -25.79
C VAL A 248 12.03 38.76 -26.69
N SER A 249 12.65 37.63 -27.08
CA SER A 249 13.77 37.64 -28.04
C SER A 249 13.36 37.87 -29.51
N THR A 250 12.07 37.77 -29.85
CA THR A 250 11.60 37.89 -31.25
C THR A 250 11.16 39.31 -31.62
N ILE A 251 10.97 40.21 -30.64
CA ILE A 251 10.47 41.58 -30.88
C ILE A 251 11.62 42.63 -31.01
N GLN A 252 12.89 42.22 -30.90
CA GLN A 252 14.03 43.14 -31.15
C GLN A 252 14.49 43.20 -32.61
N GLY A 253 13.86 42.48 -33.54
CA GLY A 253 14.21 42.50 -34.97
C GLY A 253 13.55 43.61 -35.79
N TRP A 254 12.61 44.38 -35.23
CA TRP A 254 11.84 45.39 -35.96
C TRP A 254 12.08 46.78 -35.41
N ARG A 255 13.31 47.28 -35.56
CA ARG A 255 13.60 48.72 -35.63
C ARG A 255 14.93 48.94 -36.35
N ILE A 256 14.86 49.80 -37.36
CA ILE A 256 15.94 50.41 -38.16
C ILE A 256 16.33 49.62 -39.41
N ARG A 257 15.62 49.88 -40.52
CA ARG A 257 16.11 50.75 -41.62
C ARG A 257 14.93 51.35 -42.37
#